data_AF-A0A803NT45-F1
#
_entry.id   AF-A0A803NT45-F1
#
_cell.length_a   1.000
_cell.length_b   1.000
_cell.length_c   1.000
_cell.angle_alpha   90.00
_cell.angle_beta   90.00
_cell.angle_gamma   90.00
#
_symmetry.space_group_name_H-M   'P 1'
#
loop_
_entity.id
_entity.type
_entity.pdbx_description
1 polymer ?
#
loop_
_entity_poly.entity_id
_entity_poly.type
_entity_poly.pdbx_seq_one_letter_code
_entity_poly.pdbx_strand_id
1 'polypeptide(L)'
;MAPSPNEQTLMAKDQADSNKLHIAMFPWLAFGHILPYLELAKLFAQKGHRISFISTPRNIQRLPKPPPNLSPFINLVNLPLPSSSEFNLPKDAEATSDMSREQVSILKRAYDSL
;
A
#
# COMPACT_ATOMS: atom_id res chain seq x y z
N MET A 1 -37.71 17.82 22.19
CA MET A 1 -36.59 17.81 23.15
C MET A 1 -35.33 17.63 22.32
N ALA A 2 -34.41 18.60 22.31
CA ALA A 2 -33.19 18.48 21.51
C ALA A 2 -32.24 17.45 22.15
N PRO A 3 -31.48 16.67 21.37
CA PRO A 3 -30.54 15.68 21.91
C PRO A 3 -29.49 16.36 22.79
N SER A 4 -29.12 15.70 23.90
CA SER A 4 -28.12 16.20 24.84
C SER A 4 -26.72 16.25 24.21
N PRO A 5 -25.79 17.06 24.73
CA PRO A 5 -24.42 17.17 24.20
C PRO A 5 -23.68 15.83 24.08
N ASN A 6 -23.95 14.88 24.99
CA ASN A 6 -23.37 13.54 24.94
C ASN A 6 -23.93 12.69 23.79
N GLU A 7 -25.23 12.80 23.51
CA GLU A 7 -25.87 12.11 22.38
C GLU A 7 -25.40 12.69 21.04
N GLN A 8 -25.21 14.01 20.95
CA GLN A 8 -24.64 14.66 19.76
C GLN A 8 -23.19 14.21 19.50
N THR A 9 -22.39 14.05 20.57
CA THR A 9 -21.01 13.57 20.48
C THR A 9 -20.94 12.10 20.05
N LEU A 10 -21.86 11.27 20.53
CA LEU A 10 -21.96 9.86 20.16
C LEU A 10 -22.36 9.69 18.69
N MET A 11 -23.39 10.42 18.24
CA MET A 11 -23.84 10.38 16.84
C MET A 11 -22.78 10.92 15.86
N ALA A 12 -22.03 11.95 16.23
CA ALA A 12 -20.93 12.46 15.41
C ALA A 12 -19.78 11.45 15.26
N LYS A 13 -19.51 10.65 16.30
CA LYS A 13 -18.48 9.61 16.29
C LYS A 13 -18.91 8.40 15.44
N ASP A 14 -20.16 7.96 15.58
CA ASP A 14 -20.74 6.87 14.77
C ASP A 14 -20.78 7.24 13.28
N GLN A 15 -21.11 8.50 12.95
CA GLN A 15 -21.07 8.99 11.57
C GLN A 15 -19.63 9.08 11.02
N ALA A 16 -18.66 9.45 11.86
CA ALA A 16 -17.25 9.53 11.48
C ALA A 16 -16.62 8.15 11.24
N ASP A 17 -17.05 7.13 12.00
CA ASP A 17 -16.63 5.73 11.82
C ASP A 17 -17.32 5.09 10.60
N SER A 18 -18.58 5.44 10.31
CA SER A 18 -19.31 5.01 9.10
C SER A 18 -18.68 5.48 7.78
N ASN A 19 -17.82 6.52 7.80
CA ASN A 19 -17.18 7.09 6.62
C ASN A 19 -15.73 6.62 6.40
N LYS A 20 -15.24 5.64 7.18
CA LYS A 20 -13.87 5.14 7.03
C LYS A 20 -13.78 4.05 5.96
N LEU A 21 -13.11 4.39 4.86
CA LEU A 21 -12.77 3.45 3.80
C LEU A 21 -11.63 2.50 4.19
N HIS A 22 -11.65 1.29 3.61
CA HIS A 22 -10.50 0.42 3.49
C HIS A 22 -10.03 0.42 2.03
N ILE A 23 -8.82 0.91 1.78
CA ILE A 23 -8.27 1.17 0.45
C ILE A 23 -7.12 0.20 0.18
N ALA A 24 -7.18 -0.52 -0.93
CA ALA A 24 -6.05 -1.28 -1.46
C ALA A 24 -5.22 -0.38 -2.38
N MET A 25 -3.91 -0.31 -2.14
CA MET A 25 -2.96 0.42 -2.97
C MET A 25 -1.97 -0.56 -3.56
N PHE A 26 -1.90 -0.60 -4.89
CA PHE A 26 -1.04 -1.52 -5.62
C PHE A 26 -0.26 -0.76 -6.70
N PRO A 27 0.83 -0.05 -6.32
CA PRO A 27 1.63 0.73 -7.26
C PRO A 27 2.48 -0.16 -8.17
N TRP A 28 2.86 0.41 -9.32
CA TRP A 28 3.90 -0.15 -10.18
C TRP A 28 5.23 -0.32 -9.42
N LEU A 29 5.98 -1.39 -9.71
CA LEU A 29 7.21 -1.81 -9.02
C LEU A 29 8.45 -0.95 -9.34
N ALA A 30 8.28 0.37 -9.30
CA ALA A 30 9.34 1.34 -9.43
C ALA A 30 9.28 2.30 -8.24
N PHE A 31 10.43 2.64 -7.63
CA PHE A 31 10.46 3.53 -6.46
C PHE A 31 9.86 4.92 -6.72
N GLY A 32 9.91 5.39 -7.97
CA GLY A 32 9.21 6.61 -8.41
C GLY A 32 7.68 6.54 -8.32
N HIS A 33 7.08 5.35 -8.23
CA HIS A 33 5.65 5.14 -7.99
C HIS A 33 5.36 4.65 -6.57
N ILE A 34 6.18 3.73 -6.05
CA ILE A 34 6.01 3.13 -4.72
C ILE A 34 6.06 4.21 -3.62
N LEU A 35 7.07 5.10 -3.63
CA LEU A 35 7.24 6.08 -2.56
C LEU A 35 6.12 7.13 -2.54
N PRO A 36 5.69 7.73 -3.67
CA PRO A 36 4.55 8.63 -3.67
C PRO A 36 3.25 7.95 -3.20
N TYR A 37 3.01 6.70 -3.57
CA TYR A 37 1.86 5.94 -3.06
C TYR A 37 1.96 5.73 -1.54
N LEU A 38 3.16 5.52 -1.00
CA LEU A 38 3.34 5.38 0.45
C LEU A 38 3.06 6.70 1.18
N GLU A 39 3.46 7.84 0.62
CA GLU A 39 3.09 9.15 1.16
C GLU A 39 1.56 9.37 1.08
N LEU A 40 0.93 8.98 -0.02
CA LEU A 40 -0.52 9.04 -0.14
C LEU A 40 -1.24 8.12 0.88
N ALA A 41 -0.70 6.92 1.13
CA ALA A 41 -1.20 6.02 2.16
C ALA A 41 -1.16 6.67 3.55
N LYS A 42 -0.08 7.39 3.89
CA LYS A 42 0.04 8.14 5.15
C LYS A 42 -1.03 9.23 5.25
N LEU A 43 -1.28 9.97 4.17
CA LEU A 43 -2.31 11.02 4.15
C LEU A 43 -3.72 10.46 4.37
N PHE A 44 -4.05 9.30 3.79
CA PHE A 44 -5.33 8.65 4.07
C PHE A 44 -5.41 8.05 5.48
N ALA A 45 -4.32 7.45 5.97
CA ALA A 45 -4.23 6.94 7.33
C ALA A 45 -4.41 8.03 8.39
N GLN A 46 -3.87 9.24 8.16
CA GLN A 46 -4.08 10.41 9.02
C GLN A 46 -5.56 10.82 9.12
N LYS A 47 -6.36 10.54 8.08
CA LYS A 47 -7.82 10.76 8.09
C LYS A 47 -8.59 9.58 8.71
N GLY A 48 -7.90 8.56 9.21
CA GLY A 48 -8.47 7.36 9.83
C GLY A 48 -8.90 6.28 8.85
N HIS A 49 -8.50 6.36 7.57
CA HIS A 49 -8.77 5.28 6.61
C HIS A 49 -7.78 4.13 6.79
N ARG A 50 -8.23 2.90 6.54
CA ARG A 50 -7.38 1.72 6.55
C ARG A 50 -6.77 1.51 5.16
N ILE A 51 -5.49 1.21 5.09
CA ILE A 51 -4.74 1.01 3.85
C ILE A 51 -4.14 -0.39 3.85
N SER A 52 -4.37 -1.13 2.77
CA SER A 52 -3.56 -2.30 2.40
C SER A 52 -2.58 -1.85 1.33
N PHE A 53 -1.33 -1.62 1.71
CA PHE A 53 -0.27 -1.26 0.79
C PHE A 53 0.38 -2.54 0.26
N ILE A 54 0.06 -2.88 -0.98
CA ILE A 54 0.44 -4.14 -1.61
C ILE A 54 1.71 -3.90 -2.43
N SER A 55 2.74 -4.68 -2.15
CA SER A 55 3.95 -4.71 -2.98
C SER A 55 4.65 -6.04 -2.76
N THR A 56 5.76 -6.24 -3.47
CA THR A 56 6.53 -7.47 -3.38
C THR A 56 7.35 -7.52 -2.09
N PRO A 57 7.71 -8.72 -1.59
CA PRO A 57 8.38 -8.87 -0.30
C PRO A 57 9.66 -8.03 -0.15
N ARG A 58 10.51 -8.00 -1.17
CA ARG A 58 11.77 -7.26 -1.14
C ARG A 58 11.54 -5.76 -1.20
N ASN A 59 10.53 -5.30 -1.94
CA ASN A 59 10.17 -3.89 -1.94
C ASN A 59 9.65 -3.45 -0.58
N ILE A 60 8.78 -4.24 0.07
CA ILE A 60 8.31 -3.94 1.43
C ILE A 60 9.46 -3.86 2.43
N GLN A 61 10.46 -4.75 2.33
CA GLN A 61 11.66 -4.69 3.18
C GLN A 61 12.49 -3.43 2.97
N ARG A 62 12.48 -2.86 1.75
CA ARG A 62 13.19 -1.63 1.39
C ARG A 62 12.42 -0.35 1.76
N LEU A 63 11.13 -0.44 2.09
CA LEU A 63 10.31 0.72 2.43
C LEU A 63 10.66 1.29 3.80
N PRO A 64 10.59 2.63 3.98
CA PRO A 64 10.57 3.20 5.31
C PRO A 64 9.32 2.73 6.06
N LYS A 65 9.49 2.34 7.32
CA LYS A 65 8.36 1.92 8.16
C LYS A 65 7.42 3.11 8.40
N PRO A 66 6.09 2.90 8.38
CA PRO A 66 5.15 3.94 8.79
C PRO A 66 5.44 4.43 10.22
N PRO A 67 5.18 5.71 10.52
CA PRO A 67 5.21 6.21 11.89
C PRO A 67 4.34 5.36 12.83
N PRO A 68 4.71 5.19 14.12
CA PRO A 68 3.95 4.36 15.05
C PRO A 68 2.46 4.73 15.17
N ASN A 69 2.14 6.02 15.09
CA ASN A 69 0.76 6.52 15.14
C ASN A 69 -0.07 6.19 13.89
N LEU A 70 0.57 5.89 12.75
CA LEU A 70 -0.10 5.53 11.49
C LEU A 70 -0.05 4.02 11.21
N SER A 71 0.85 3.29 11.87
CA SER A 71 1.04 1.85 11.68
C SER A 71 -0.24 1.01 11.84
N PRO A 72 -1.17 1.31 12.78
CA PRO A 72 -2.43 0.57 12.89
C PRO A 72 -3.35 0.70 11.67
N PHE A 73 -3.16 1.74 10.86
CA PHE A 73 -3.97 2.05 9.69
C PHE A 73 -3.31 1.64 8.38
N ILE A 74 -2.02 1.31 8.36
CA ILE A 74 -1.27 0.94 7.16
C ILE A 74 -0.76 -0.49 7.31
N ASN A 75 -1.44 -1.41 6.63
CA ASN A 75 -1.02 -2.80 6.52
C ASN A 75 -0.14 -2.99 5.29
N LEU A 76 1.11 -3.42 5.47
CA LEU A 76 2.01 -3.75 4.37
C LEU A 76 1.78 -5.21 3.95
N VAL A 77 1.30 -5.42 2.74
CA VAL A 77 0.90 -6.74 2.22
C VAL A 77 1.95 -7.26 1.24
N ASN A 78 2.64 -8.32 1.64
CA ASN A 78 3.60 -9.02 0.79
C ASN A 78 2.88 -9.83 -0.28
N LEU A 79 3.08 -9.47 -1.55
CA LEU A 79 2.57 -10.18 -2.72
C LEU A 79 3.77 -10.63 -3.59
N PRO A 80 4.22 -11.89 -3.47
CA PRO A 80 5.36 -12.41 -4.23
C PRO A 80 5.05 -12.40 -5.73
N LEU A 81 6.04 -11.99 -6.55
CA LEU A 81 5.95 -12.17 -8.00
C LEU A 81 5.88 -13.67 -8.35
N PRO A 82 5.25 -14.03 -9.48
CA PRO A 82 5.34 -15.39 -10.01
C PRO A 82 6.80 -15.78 -10.26
N SER A 83 7.05 -17.08 -10.25
CA SER A 83 8.40 -17.64 -10.11
C SER A 83 9.36 -17.12 -11.19
N SER A 84 10.62 -16.92 -10.81
CA SER A 84 11.66 -16.41 -11.70
C SER A 84 11.89 -17.27 -12.94
N SER A 85 11.61 -18.57 -12.86
CA SER A 85 11.68 -19.52 -13.99
C SER A 85 10.59 -19.32 -15.04
N GLU A 86 9.43 -18.77 -14.69
CA GLU A 86 8.31 -18.58 -15.62
C GLU A 86 8.55 -17.37 -16.52
N PHE A 87 9.10 -16.29 -15.95
CA PHE A 87 9.32 -15.03 -16.66
C PHE A 87 10.79 -14.78 -17.02
N ASN A 88 11.72 -15.64 -16.61
CA ASN A 88 13.18 -15.40 -16.67
C ASN A 88 13.59 -14.13 -15.91
N LEU A 89 12.99 -13.91 -14.74
CA LEU A 89 13.38 -12.82 -13.85
C LEU A 89 14.74 -13.13 -13.20
N PRO A 90 15.67 -12.16 -13.15
CA PRO A 90 16.84 -12.30 -12.31
C PRO A 90 16.45 -12.55 -10.86
N LYS A 91 17.30 -13.29 -10.14
CA LYS A 91 17.05 -13.62 -8.74
C LYS A 91 16.86 -12.33 -7.93
N ASP A 92 15.77 -12.30 -7.17
CA ASP A 92 15.37 -11.18 -6.32
C ASP A 92 15.13 -9.84 -7.04
N ALA A 93 14.93 -9.85 -8.36
CA ALA A 93 14.60 -8.64 -9.11
C ALA A 93 13.10 -8.35 -8.99
N GLU A 94 12.76 -7.50 -8.03
CA GLU A 94 11.37 -7.12 -7.74
C GLU A 94 11.09 -5.63 -7.96
N ALA A 95 12.09 -4.84 -8.35
CA ALA A 95 11.92 -3.44 -8.73
C ALA A 95 12.61 -3.13 -10.07
N THR A 96 12.16 -2.07 -10.74
CA THR A 96 12.84 -1.60 -11.97
C THR A 96 14.30 -1.22 -11.75
N SER A 97 14.70 -0.88 -10.53
CA SER A 97 16.11 -0.60 -10.17
C SER A 97 16.98 -1.87 -10.12
N ASP A 98 16.36 -3.05 -10.04
CA ASP A 98 17.07 -4.35 -10.05
C ASP A 98 17.29 -4.87 -11.49
N MET A 99 16.84 -4.11 -12.51
CA MET A 99 16.72 -4.56 -13.90
C MET A 99 17.43 -3.61 -14.87
N SER A 100 17.95 -4.14 -15.99
CA SER A 100 18.28 -3.29 -17.14
C SER A 100 17.00 -2.73 -17.78
N ARG A 101 17.11 -1.65 -18.57
CA ARG A 101 15.95 -1.02 -19.22
C ARG A 101 15.18 -1.98 -20.12
N GLU A 102 15.90 -2.86 -20.80
CA GLU A 102 15.36 -3.85 -21.72
C GLU A 102 14.57 -4.94 -20.97
N GLN A 103 15.01 -5.27 -19.76
CA GLN A 103 14.40 -6.29 -18.91
C GLN A 103 13.16 -5.78 -18.14
N VAL A 104 12.90 -4.47 -18.08
CA VAL A 104 11.71 -3.91 -17.39
C VAL A 104 10.41 -4.49 -17.96
N SER A 105 10.38 -4.83 -19.25
CA SER A 105 9.23 -5.50 -19.89
C SER A 105 8.93 -6.88 -19.27
N ILE A 106 9.95 -7.62 -18.83
CA ILE A 106 9.83 -8.91 -18.15
C ILE A 106 9.19 -8.71 -16.78
N LEU A 107 9.69 -7.75 -16.01
CA LEU A 107 9.13 -7.38 -14.70
C LEU A 107 7.66 -6.96 -14.84
N LYS A 108 7.33 -6.22 -15.90
CA LYS A 108 5.95 -5.82 -16.17
C LYS A 108 5.05 -7.02 -16.43
N ARG A 109 5.49 -7.97 -17.25
CA ARG A 109 4.71 -9.19 -17.54
C ARG A 109 4.45 -10.01 -16.27
N ALA A 110 5.45 -10.16 -15.40
CA ALA A 110 5.29 -10.86 -14.12
C ALA A 110 4.35 -10.12 -13.17
N TYR A 111 4.39 -8.78 -13.16
CA TYR A 111 3.48 -7.96 -12.38
C TYR A 111 2.03 -8.02 -12.89
N ASP A 112 1.83 -8.01 -14.22
CA ASP A 112 0.51 -8.08 -14.84
C ASP A 112 -0.19 -9.44 -14.62
N SER A 113 0.55 -10.49 -14.24
CA SER A 113 0.02 -11.83 -13.93
C SER A 113 -0.32 -12.06 -12.46
N LEU A 114 -0.19 -11.04 -11.60
CA LEU A 114 -0.57 -11.08 -10.19
C LEU A 114 -2.08 -10.97 -9.94
#